data_AF-L7R8J2-F1
#
_entry.id   AF-L7R8J2-F1
#
_cell.length_a   1.000
_cell.length_b   1.000
_cell.length_c   1.000
_cell.angle_alpha   90.00
_cell.angle_beta   90.00
_cell.angle_gamma   90.00
#
_symmetry.space_group_name_H-M   'P 1'
#
loop_
_entity.id
_entity.type
_entity.pdbx_description
1 polymer ?
#
loop_
_entity_poly.entity_id
_entity_poly.type
_entity_poly.pdbx_seq_one_letter_code
_entity_poly.pdbx_strand_id
1 'polypeptide(L)'
;GGDYTTTVEAYVPASGRGIQGATSHHLGQNFSKMFEIVYDDPETQEKQYVFQNSWGITTRTIGVMVLVHGDNRGLVLPPRVADVQVIVVPCGITASTGAEERKNLIDSCKTLVDDFVAAGLRCEGDYRDNYSPG
;
A
#
# COMPACT_ATOMS: atom_id res chain seq x y z
N GLY A 1 6.36 -4.71 -29.53
CA GLY A 1 5.60 -5.96 -29.34
C GLY A 1 4.12 -5.68 -29.39
N GLY A 2 3.62 -4.73 -28.58
CA GLY A 2 2.27 -4.18 -28.76
C GLY A 2 2.21 -3.02 -29.75
N ASP A 3 1.00 -2.52 -29.97
CA ASP A 3 0.68 -1.37 -30.84
C ASP A 3 1.02 -0.05 -30.13
N TYR A 4 0.48 0.17 -28.94
CA TYR A 4 0.84 1.30 -28.09
C TYR A 4 0.90 0.95 -26.61
N THR A 5 1.49 1.85 -25.81
CA THR A 5 1.63 1.70 -24.35
C THR A 5 1.24 3.00 -23.66
N THR A 6 0.41 2.89 -22.63
CA THR A 6 0.09 3.96 -21.69
C THR A 6 0.78 3.70 -20.35
N THR A 7 1.08 4.77 -19.63
CA THR A 7 1.86 4.73 -18.39
C THR A 7 1.32 5.72 -17.37
N VAL A 8 1.54 5.45 -16.09
CA VAL A 8 1.40 6.43 -15.01
C VAL A 8 2.78 6.77 -14.48
N GLU A 9 3.12 8.06 -14.49
CA GLU A 9 4.43 8.56 -14.07
C GLU A 9 4.33 9.22 -12.69
N ALA A 10 5.29 8.93 -11.83
CA ALA A 10 5.46 9.60 -10.55
C ALA A 10 6.76 10.42 -10.56
N TYR A 11 6.81 11.47 -9.75
CA TYR A 11 8.01 12.30 -9.59
C TYR A 11 8.57 12.13 -8.18
N VAL A 12 9.90 11.97 -8.08
CA VAL A 12 10.63 11.84 -6.81
C VAL A 12 11.35 13.14 -6.50
N PRO A 13 10.85 13.98 -5.56
CA PRO A 13 11.40 15.31 -5.31
C PRO A 13 12.87 15.31 -4.88
N ALA A 14 13.26 14.37 -4.00
CA ALA A 14 14.60 14.32 -3.45
C ALA A 14 15.70 14.04 -4.50
N SER A 15 15.35 13.35 -5.60
CA SER A 15 16.30 13.04 -6.68
C SER A 15 16.10 13.89 -7.93
N GLY A 16 14.98 14.60 -8.04
CA GLY A 16 14.63 15.35 -9.26
C GLY A 16 14.29 14.47 -10.46
N ARG A 17 13.90 13.20 -10.25
CA ARG A 17 13.71 12.21 -11.32
C ARG A 17 12.28 11.70 -11.40
N GLY A 18 11.84 11.40 -12.63
CA GLY A 18 10.61 10.66 -12.90
C GLY A 18 10.79 9.15 -12.71
N ILE A 19 9.71 8.46 -12.37
CA ILE A 19 9.64 7.00 -12.25
C ILE A 19 8.31 6.49 -12.79
N GLN A 20 8.40 5.55 -13.73
CA GLN A 20 7.24 4.81 -14.23
C GLN A 20 6.67 3.92 -13.12
N GLY A 21 5.41 4.17 -12.76
CA GLY A 21 4.68 3.52 -11.67
C GLY A 21 3.93 2.25 -12.07
N ALA A 22 3.30 2.25 -13.25
CA ALA A 22 2.61 1.10 -13.82
C ALA A 22 2.46 1.26 -15.34
N THR A 23 2.21 0.15 -16.04
CA THR A 23 2.03 0.14 -17.50
C THR A 23 0.75 -0.56 -17.92
N SER A 24 0.19 -0.10 -19.04
CA SER A 24 -0.88 -0.77 -19.76
C SER A 24 -0.58 -0.72 -21.26
N HIS A 25 -0.66 -1.87 -21.90
CA HIS A 25 -0.29 -2.07 -23.29
C HIS A 25 -1.52 -2.45 -24.09
N HIS A 26 -1.76 -1.74 -25.19
CA HIS A 26 -2.58 -2.27 -26.25
C HIS A 26 -1.69 -3.10 -27.16
N LEU A 27 -1.93 -4.41 -27.22
CA LEU A 27 -1.09 -5.32 -28.00
C LEU A 27 -1.56 -5.45 -29.45
N GLY A 28 -2.72 -4.87 -29.78
CA GLY A 28 -3.39 -5.08 -31.05
C GLY A 28 -3.62 -6.57 -31.28
N GLN A 29 -3.34 -7.02 -32.50
CA GLN A 29 -3.37 -8.43 -32.88
C GLN A 29 -1.98 -9.07 -32.98
N ASN A 30 -0.90 -8.36 -32.62
CA ASN A 30 0.48 -8.82 -32.85
C ASN A 30 0.75 -10.19 -32.21
N PHE A 31 0.33 -10.38 -30.96
CA PHE A 31 0.51 -11.63 -30.24
C PHE A 31 -0.48 -12.70 -30.69
N SER A 32 -1.75 -12.33 -30.93
CA SER A 32 -2.75 -13.28 -31.42
C SER A 32 -2.35 -13.91 -32.76
N LYS A 33 -1.70 -13.16 -33.64
CA LYS A 33 -1.12 -13.68 -34.90
C LYS A 33 0.05 -14.60 -34.64
N MET A 34 0.95 -14.22 -33.72
CA MET A 34 2.12 -15.01 -33.38
C MET A 34 1.77 -16.37 -32.73
N PHE A 35 0.66 -16.43 -32.00
CA PHE A 35 0.22 -17.62 -31.24
C PHE A 35 -1.04 -18.28 -31.82
N GLU A 36 -1.49 -17.88 -33.02
CA GLU A 36 -2.69 -18.43 -33.69
C GLU A 36 -3.95 -18.43 -32.81
N ILE A 37 -4.17 -17.32 -32.09
CA ILE A 37 -5.35 -17.11 -31.24
C ILE A 37 -6.46 -16.47 -32.10
N VAL A 38 -7.34 -17.32 -32.62
CA VAL A 38 -8.41 -16.95 -33.57
C VAL A 38 -9.79 -17.40 -33.10
N TYR A 39 -10.82 -16.73 -33.60
CA TYR A 39 -12.22 -17.15 -33.50
C TYR A 39 -12.91 -17.02 -34.87
N ASP A 40 -14.01 -17.73 -35.09
CA ASP A 40 -14.84 -17.55 -36.29
C ASP A 40 -15.87 -16.44 -36.03
N ASP A 41 -15.90 -15.43 -36.90
CA ASP A 41 -16.84 -14.32 -36.78
C ASP A 41 -18.28 -14.82 -36.95
N PRO A 42 -19.21 -14.50 -36.03
CA PRO A 42 -20.56 -15.05 -36.07
C PRO A 42 -21.37 -14.56 -37.28
N GLU A 43 -21.07 -13.37 -37.82
CA GLU A 43 -21.79 -12.78 -38.95
C GLU A 43 -21.17 -13.19 -40.29
N THR A 44 -19.85 -13.12 -40.42
CA THR A 44 -19.14 -13.37 -41.68
C THR A 44 -18.65 -14.81 -41.82
N GLN A 45 -18.57 -15.57 -40.72
CA GLN A 45 -17.97 -16.91 -40.63
C GLN A 45 -16.48 -16.93 -41.03
N GLU A 46 -15.82 -15.76 -41.05
CA GLU A 46 -14.38 -15.64 -41.32
C GLU A 46 -13.55 -15.78 -40.05
N LYS A 47 -12.33 -16.33 -40.17
CA LYS A 47 -11.37 -16.37 -39.05
C LYS A 47 -10.86 -14.97 -38.73
N GLN A 48 -11.06 -14.53 -37.50
CA GLN A 48 -10.58 -13.25 -36.99
C GLN A 48 -9.60 -13.44 -35.83
N TYR A 49 -8.56 -12.60 -35.79
CA TYR A 49 -7.60 -12.56 -34.69
C TYR A 49 -8.12 -11.68 -33.55
N VAL A 50 -7.94 -12.12 -32.31
CA VAL A 50 -8.40 -11.36 -31.15
C VAL A 50 -7.51 -10.14 -30.86
N PHE A 51 -8.12 -9.03 -30.47
CA PHE A 51 -7.36 -7.89 -29.93
C PHE A 51 -6.99 -8.16 -28.48
N GLN A 52 -5.73 -7.93 -28.12
CA GLN A 52 -5.20 -8.22 -26.79
C GLN A 52 -4.69 -6.96 -26.10
N ASN A 53 -4.79 -6.95 -24.77
CA ASN A 53 -4.15 -5.98 -23.89
C ASN A 53 -3.38 -6.73 -22.81
N SER A 54 -2.34 -6.11 -22.26
CA SER A 54 -1.70 -6.56 -21.02
C SER A 54 -1.37 -5.35 -20.15
N TRP A 55 -1.30 -5.54 -18.84
CA TRP A 55 -1.03 -4.46 -17.89
C TRP A 55 -0.33 -5.01 -16.66
N GLY A 56 0.49 -4.16 -16.03
CA GLY A 56 1.37 -4.57 -14.95
C GLY A 56 1.62 -3.46 -13.94
N ILE A 57 1.57 -3.86 -12.67
CA ILE A 57 1.98 -3.07 -11.52
C ILE A 57 2.77 -3.99 -10.59
N THR A 58 3.80 -3.46 -9.92
CA THR A 58 4.70 -4.26 -9.08
C THR A 58 4.88 -3.63 -7.70
N THR A 59 5.61 -4.32 -6.83
CA THR A 59 6.01 -3.80 -5.51
C THR A 59 6.90 -2.55 -5.56
N ARG A 60 7.29 -2.09 -6.76
CA ARG A 60 7.85 -0.75 -6.98
C ARG A 60 7.00 0.35 -6.32
N THR A 61 5.69 0.15 -6.23
CA THR A 61 4.76 1.07 -5.54
C THR A 61 5.17 1.36 -4.09
N ILE A 62 5.69 0.36 -3.37
CA ILE A 62 6.20 0.53 -2.00
C ILE A 62 7.43 1.44 -2.00
N GLY A 63 8.36 1.23 -2.92
CA GLY A 63 9.55 2.09 -3.06
C GLY A 63 9.19 3.54 -3.42
N VAL A 64 8.24 3.74 -4.32
CA VAL A 64 7.73 5.08 -4.67
C VAL A 64 7.10 5.76 -3.45
N MET A 65 6.27 5.05 -2.69
CA MET A 65 5.67 5.57 -1.46
C MET A 65 6.74 6.04 -0.46
N VAL A 66 7.78 5.23 -0.24
CA VAL A 66 8.91 5.59 0.64
C VAL A 66 9.63 6.85 0.15
N LEU A 67 9.95 6.91 -1.15
CA LEU A 67 10.70 8.03 -1.74
C LEU A 67 9.91 9.35 -1.78
N VAL A 68 8.58 9.28 -1.82
CA VAL A 68 7.70 10.45 -1.93
C VAL A 68 7.25 10.97 -0.58
N HIS A 69 6.92 10.08 0.37
CA HIS A 69 6.36 10.48 1.65
C HIS A 69 7.36 10.46 2.81
N GLY A 70 8.48 9.73 2.68
CA GLY A 70 9.52 9.69 3.72
C GLY A 70 10.11 11.07 4.01
N ASP A 71 10.47 11.29 5.27
CA ASP A 71 11.05 12.53 5.75
C ASP A 71 12.33 12.28 6.57
N ASN A 72 12.88 13.33 7.18
CA ASN A 72 14.10 13.24 7.98
C ASN A 72 13.94 12.44 9.29
N ARG A 73 12.72 12.12 9.70
CA ARG A 73 12.41 11.27 10.88
C ARG A 73 12.17 9.82 10.48
N GLY A 74 11.96 9.53 9.19
CA GLY A 74 11.90 8.19 8.64
C GLY A 74 10.69 7.96 7.73
N LEU A 75 10.08 6.79 7.87
CA LEU A 75 8.96 6.35 7.05
C LEU A 75 7.64 7.06 7.44
N VAL A 76 6.92 7.56 6.45
CA VAL A 76 5.55 8.06 6.60
C VAL A 76 4.62 7.18 5.77
N LEU A 77 3.81 6.36 6.44
CA LEU A 77 2.85 5.47 5.80
C LEU A 77 1.55 6.21 5.48
N PRO A 78 1.06 6.21 4.22
CA PRO A 78 -0.27 6.71 3.91
C PRO A 78 -1.35 5.93 4.70
N PRO A 79 -2.29 6.59 5.40
CA PRO A 79 -3.19 5.91 6.34
C PRO A 79 -4.06 4.79 5.76
N ARG A 80 -4.29 4.76 4.45
CA ARG A 80 -5.10 3.71 3.80
C ARG A 80 -4.36 2.39 3.62
N VAL A 81 -3.02 2.41 3.65
CA VAL A 81 -2.16 1.22 3.46
C VAL A 81 -1.27 0.93 4.66
N ALA A 82 -1.31 1.77 5.71
CA ALA A 82 -0.61 1.52 6.96
C ALA A 82 -1.21 0.30 7.68
N ASP A 83 -0.42 -0.70 8.02
CA ASP A 83 -0.92 -1.89 8.75
C ASP A 83 -1.47 -1.48 10.13
N VAL A 84 -0.66 -0.73 10.88
CA VAL A 84 -1.09 -0.01 12.09
C VAL A 84 -1.28 1.47 11.76
N GLN A 85 -2.50 1.98 11.94
CA GLN A 85 -2.82 3.41 11.73
C GLN A 85 -2.58 4.23 13.00
N VAL A 86 -2.87 3.63 14.16
CA VAL A 86 -2.75 4.28 15.47
C VAL A 86 -2.07 3.32 16.44
N ILE A 87 -1.00 3.78 17.09
CA ILE A 87 -0.35 3.06 18.18
C ILE A 87 -0.58 3.81 19.49
N VAL A 88 -1.10 3.12 20.51
CA VAL A 88 -1.33 3.66 21.85
C VAL A 88 -0.18 3.24 22.76
N VAL A 89 0.55 4.21 23.31
CA VAL A 89 1.70 3.99 24.19
C VAL A 89 1.41 4.61 25.57
N PRO A 90 1.46 3.85 26.67
CA PRO A 90 1.30 4.39 28.01
C PRO A 90 2.52 5.23 28.41
N CYS A 91 2.29 6.45 28.90
CA CYS A 91 3.35 7.39 29.30
C CYS A 91 3.25 7.72 30.80
N GLY A 92 4.35 8.22 31.37
CA GLY A 92 4.36 8.75 32.75
C GLY A 92 4.44 7.71 33.86
N ILE A 93 4.70 6.44 33.53
CA ILE A 93 4.96 5.38 34.51
C ILE A 93 6.36 5.58 35.10
N THR A 94 6.45 5.77 36.41
CA THR A 94 7.72 5.93 37.14
C THR A 94 7.91 4.83 38.18
N ALA A 95 9.07 4.81 38.84
CA ALA A 95 9.33 3.87 39.94
C ALA A 95 8.40 4.08 41.15
N SER A 96 7.80 5.27 41.28
CA SER A 96 6.86 5.57 42.37
C SER A 96 5.40 5.29 42.01
N THR A 97 5.09 4.96 40.75
CA THR A 97 3.72 4.63 40.32
C THR A 97 3.27 3.34 40.99
N GLY A 98 2.17 3.41 41.74
CA GLY A 98 1.59 2.25 42.41
C GLY A 98 1.05 1.21 41.43
N ALA A 99 0.95 -0.05 41.87
CA ALA A 99 0.44 -1.14 41.03
C ALA A 99 -0.98 -0.88 40.51
N GLU A 100 -1.87 -0.35 41.36
CA GLU A 100 -3.24 0.02 40.98
C GLU A 100 -3.27 1.15 39.96
N GLU A 101 -2.44 2.19 40.14
CA GLU A 101 -2.36 3.32 39.20
C GLU A 101 -1.84 2.86 37.83
N ARG A 102 -0.80 2.03 37.81
CA ARG A 102 -0.27 1.40 36.59
C ARG A 102 -1.34 0.58 35.89
N LYS A 103 -2.09 -0.24 36.63
CA LYS A 103 -3.17 -1.07 36.08
C LYS A 103 -4.25 -0.20 35.44
N ASN A 104 -4.73 0.82 36.17
CA ASN A 104 -5.76 1.74 35.67
C ASN A 104 -5.33 2.47 34.40
N LEU A 105 -4.06 2.89 34.30
CA LEU A 105 -3.52 3.49 33.08
C LEU A 105 -3.55 2.50 31.91
N ILE A 106 -3.05 1.29 32.09
CA ILE A 106 -3.02 0.26 31.04
C ILE A 106 -4.44 -0.11 30.59
N ASP A 107 -5.36 -0.29 31.53
CA ASP A 107 -6.76 -0.63 31.22
C ASP A 107 -7.47 0.51 30.47
N SER A 108 -7.14 1.77 30.80
CA SER A 108 -7.62 2.93 30.04
C SER A 108 -7.06 2.95 28.61
N CYS A 109 -5.78 2.61 28.42
CA CYS A 109 -5.19 2.50 27.08
C CYS A 109 -5.83 1.37 26.27
N LYS A 110 -6.16 0.24 26.87
CA LYS A 110 -6.87 -0.86 26.19
C LYS A 110 -8.27 -0.44 25.76
N THR A 111 -9.00 0.24 26.64
CA THR A 111 -10.32 0.79 26.32
C THR A 111 -10.24 1.74 25.12
N LEU A 112 -9.23 2.61 25.06
CA LEU A 112 -9.02 3.50 23.93
C LEU A 112 -8.73 2.75 22.62
N VAL A 113 -7.95 1.68 22.67
CA VAL A 113 -7.71 0.81 21.50
C VAL A 113 -9.03 0.19 21.03
N ASP A 114 -9.83 -0.35 21.94
CA ASP A 114 -11.14 -0.94 21.62
C ASP A 114 -12.09 0.08 20.98
N ASP A 115 -12.13 1.32 21.50
CA ASP A 115 -12.93 2.41 20.94
C ASP A 115 -12.50 2.75 19.50
N PHE A 116 -11.19 2.83 19.23
CA PHE A 116 -10.68 3.08 17.88
C PHE A 116 -10.96 1.93 16.92
N VAL A 117 -10.82 0.68 17.38
CA VAL A 117 -11.16 -0.50 16.58
C VAL A 117 -12.67 -0.53 16.28
N ALA A 118 -13.52 -0.22 17.25
CA ALA A 118 -14.97 -0.10 17.07
C ALA A 118 -15.36 1.01 16.08
N ALA A 119 -14.55 2.08 16.01
CA ALA A 119 -14.68 3.13 15.00
C ALA A 119 -14.12 2.75 13.61
N GLY A 120 -13.56 1.55 13.44
CA GLY A 120 -13.04 1.04 12.17
C GLY A 120 -11.57 1.41 11.88
N LEU A 121 -10.82 1.86 12.88
CA LEU A 121 -9.38 2.13 12.74
C LEU A 121 -8.56 0.88 13.06
N ARG A 122 -7.44 0.70 12.35
CA ARG A 122 -6.42 -0.31 12.69
C ARG A 122 -5.56 0.25 13.81
N CYS A 123 -5.90 -0.10 15.04
CA CYS A 123 -5.24 0.40 16.24
C CYS A 123 -4.64 -0.74 17.06
N GLU A 124 -3.44 -0.51 17.59
CA GLU A 124 -2.74 -1.41 18.50
C GLU A 124 -2.25 -0.65 19.73
N GLY A 125 -2.02 -1.37 20.83
CA GLY A 125 -1.38 -0.84 22.04
C GLY A 125 0.00 -1.45 22.25
N ASP A 126 1.01 -0.62 22.53
CA ASP A 126 2.34 -1.08 22.92
C ASP A 126 2.49 -1.01 24.44
N TYR A 127 2.44 -2.18 25.10
CA TYR A 127 2.52 -2.31 26.56
C TYR A 127 3.82 -2.94 27.04
N ARG A 128 4.85 -3.00 26.19
CA ARG A 128 6.17 -3.52 26.56
C ARG A 128 6.78 -2.62 27.63
N ASP A 129 7.16 -3.20 28.77
CA ASP A 129 7.70 -2.48 29.92
C ASP A 129 9.23 -2.51 29.99
N ASN A 130 9.87 -3.27 29.08
CA ASN A 130 11.32 -3.39 28.95
C ASN A 130 11.94 -2.28 28.09
N TYR A 131 11.14 -1.32 27.60
CA TYR A 131 11.57 -0.14 26.85
C TYR A 131 10.97 1.13 27.46
N SER A 132 11.68 2.25 27.34
CA SER A 132 11.10 3.57 27.62
C SER A 132 10.07 3.93 26.54
N PRO A 133 9.07 4.78 26.86
CA PRO A 133 8.11 5.26 25.86
C PRO A 133 8.70 6.08 24.71
N GLY A 134 9.88 6.69 24.91
CA GLY A 134 10.59 7.49 23.90
C GLY A 134 11.86 6.81 23.41
#